data_AF-A0A968YF48-F1
#
_entry.id   AF-A0A968YF48-F1
#
_cell.length_a   1.000
_cell.length_b   1.000
_cell.length_c   1.000
_cell.angle_alpha   90.00
_cell.angle_beta   90.00
_cell.angle_gamma   90.00
#
_symmetry.space_group_name_H-M   'P 1'
#
loop_
_entity.id
_entity.type
_entity.pdbx_description
1 polymer ?
#
loop_
_entity_poly.entity_id
_entity_poly.type
_entity_poly.pdbx_seq_one_letter_code
_entity_poly.pdbx_strand_id
1 'polypeptide(L)'
;MTEGTPNTLAIASSFKTLVQGLFQISNQVDHNLAIFRQDAAIIRDYYEPRAEFERWRDSADGKAWKKRQHQRQDRCCAICQGSIPCRGSHIDHIKSISQYPELNLDTNNMQVTCPICNTSKGNQC
;
A
#
# COMPACT_ATOMS: atom_id res chain seq x y z
N MET A 1 -58.96 -39.95 -5.16
CA MET A 1 -57.62 -39.37 -5.36
C MET A 1 -57.81 -38.07 -6.13
N THR A 2 -58.07 -36.97 -5.43
CA THR A 2 -58.20 -35.64 -6.05
C THR A 2 -56.90 -34.90 -5.80
N GLU A 3 -56.05 -34.86 -6.82
CA GLU A 3 -54.87 -34.01 -6.82
C GLU A 3 -55.33 -32.55 -6.81
N GLY A 4 -55.09 -31.86 -5.68
CA GLY A 4 -55.37 -30.45 -5.55
C GLY A 4 -54.52 -29.67 -6.54
N THR A 5 -55.16 -29.03 -7.51
CA THR A 5 -54.49 -28.23 -8.53
C THR A 5 -53.73 -27.09 -7.85
N PRO A 6 -52.42 -26.92 -8.10
CA PRO A 6 -51.64 -25.93 -7.39
C PRO A 6 -52.15 -24.52 -7.73
N ASN A 7 -52.36 -23.72 -6.70
CA ASN A 7 -52.89 -22.36 -6.81
C ASN A 7 -51.93 -21.47 -7.60
N THR A 8 -52.23 -21.24 -8.88
CA THR A 8 -51.38 -20.57 -9.86
C THR A 8 -51.03 -19.12 -9.46
N LEU A 9 -51.93 -18.45 -8.73
CA LEU A 9 -51.71 -17.11 -8.17
C LEU A 9 -50.63 -17.10 -7.08
N ALA A 10 -50.57 -18.14 -6.25
CA ALA A 10 -49.54 -18.28 -5.21
C ALA A 10 -48.16 -18.56 -5.82
N ILE A 11 -48.10 -19.37 -6.89
CA ILE A 11 -46.85 -19.65 -7.63
C ILE A 11 -46.31 -18.40 -8.31
N ALA A 12 -47.16 -17.62 -8.99
CA ALA A 12 -46.75 -16.38 -9.65
C ALA A 12 -46.25 -15.33 -8.65
N SER A 13 -46.90 -15.21 -7.48
CA SER A 13 -46.46 -14.33 -6.38
C SER A 13 -45.11 -14.75 -5.79
N SER A 14 -44.91 -16.06 -5.59
CA SER A 14 -43.65 -16.62 -5.09
C SER A 14 -42.50 -16.39 -6.08
N PHE A 15 -42.72 -16.63 -7.38
CA PHE A 15 -41.72 -16.38 -8.41
C PHE A 15 -41.36 -14.89 -8.52
N LYS A 16 -42.36 -14.00 -8.46
CA LYS A 16 -42.12 -12.55 -8.45
C LYS A 16 -41.25 -12.13 -7.26
N THR A 17 -41.54 -12.65 -6.07
CA THR A 17 -40.74 -12.39 -4.86
C THR A 17 -39.31 -12.87 -5.02
N LEU A 18 -39.10 -14.07 -5.58
CA LEU A 18 -37.76 -14.60 -5.86
C LEU A 18 -36.98 -13.69 -6.80
N VAL A 19 -37.58 -13.28 -7.92
CA VAL A 19 -36.94 -12.40 -8.91
C VAL A 19 -36.57 -11.05 -8.30
N GLN A 20 -37.46 -10.45 -7.50
CA GLN A 20 -37.17 -9.20 -6.78
C GLN A 20 -36.00 -9.36 -5.80
N GLY A 21 -35.96 -10.48 -5.06
CA GLY A 21 -34.85 -10.81 -4.17
C GLY A 21 -33.52 -10.96 -4.92
N LEU A 22 -33.53 -11.63 -6.07
CA LEU A 22 -32.34 -11.77 -6.91
C LEU A 22 -31.80 -10.41 -7.39
N PHE A 23 -32.67 -9.50 -7.83
CA PHE A 23 -32.27 -8.14 -8.20
C PHE A 23 -31.69 -7.35 -7.03
N GLN A 24 -32.31 -7.44 -5.85
CA GLN A 24 -31.80 -6.78 -4.64
C GLN A 24 -30.40 -7.29 -4.27
N ILE A 25 -30.19 -8.61 -4.30
CA ILE A 25 -28.88 -9.22 -4.05
C ILE A 25 -27.86 -8.77 -5.09
N SER A 26 -28.21 -8.78 -6.38
CA SER A 26 -27.31 -8.33 -7.45
C SER A 26 -26.88 -6.88 -7.22
N ASN A 27 -27.83 -5.99 -6.94
CA ASN A 27 -27.54 -4.57 -6.67
C ASN A 27 -26.63 -4.40 -5.44
N GLN A 28 -26.84 -5.20 -4.39
CA GLN A 28 -25.99 -5.18 -3.20
C GLN A 28 -24.56 -5.65 -3.51
N VAL A 29 -24.41 -6.69 -4.32
CA VAL A 29 -23.11 -7.19 -4.76
C VAL A 29 -22.38 -6.12 -5.57
N ASP A 30 -23.07 -5.47 -6.52
CA ASP A 30 -22.49 -4.41 -7.34
C ASP A 30 -22.03 -3.21 -6.50
N HIS A 31 -22.86 -2.81 -5.51
CA HIS A 31 -22.51 -1.74 -4.58
C HIS A 31 -21.26 -2.09 -3.75
N ASN A 32 -21.23 -3.29 -3.17
CA ASN A 32 -20.08 -3.75 -2.39
C ASN A 32 -18.82 -3.87 -3.25
N LEU A 33 -18.95 -4.34 -4.50
CA LEU A 33 -17.83 -4.42 -5.43
C LEU A 33 -17.28 -3.04 -5.77
N ALA A 34 -18.13 -2.02 -5.91
CA ALA A 34 -17.69 -0.64 -6.13
C ALA A 34 -16.88 -0.12 -4.93
N ILE A 35 -17.35 -0.37 -3.70
CA ILE A 35 -16.62 -0.02 -2.47
C ILE A 35 -15.27 -0.71 -2.43
N PHE A 36 -15.22 -2.04 -2.62
CA PHE A 36 -13.96 -2.78 -2.56
C PHE A 36 -12.95 -2.35 -3.62
N ARG A 37 -13.42 -1.94 -4.81
CA ARG A 37 -12.54 -1.37 -5.85
C ARG A 37 -11.93 -0.04 -5.40
N GLN A 38 -12.72 0.80 -4.73
CA GLN A 38 -12.24 2.07 -4.18
C GLN A 38 -11.22 1.84 -3.06
N ASP A 39 -11.52 0.94 -2.12
CA ASP A 39 -10.60 0.57 -1.04
C ASP A 39 -9.29 0.00 -1.59
N ALA A 40 -9.37 -0.88 -2.58
CA ALA A 40 -8.18 -1.43 -3.23
C ALA A 40 -7.35 -0.35 -3.93
N ALA A 41 -7.99 0.65 -4.54
CA ALA A 41 -7.28 1.78 -5.14
C ALA A 41 -6.56 2.61 -4.07
N ILE A 42 -7.22 2.96 -2.97
CA ILE A 42 -6.63 3.71 -1.86
C ILE A 42 -5.43 2.95 -1.27
N ILE A 43 -5.58 1.64 -1.03
CA ILE A 43 -4.51 0.79 -0.51
C ILE A 43 -3.32 0.78 -1.47
N ARG A 44 -3.58 0.55 -2.77
CA ARG A 44 -2.52 0.54 -3.79
C ARG A 44 -1.79 1.88 -3.80
N ASP A 45 -2.53 2.99 -3.85
CA ASP A 45 -1.95 4.33 -3.96
C ASP A 45 -1.12 4.68 -2.70
N TYR A 46 -1.49 4.16 -1.52
CA TYR A 46 -0.69 4.28 -0.29
C TYR A 46 0.62 3.48 -0.34
N TYR A 47 0.61 2.26 -0.87
CA TYR A 47 1.81 1.39 -0.89
C TYR A 47 2.72 1.59 -2.13
N GLU A 48 2.21 2.11 -3.24
CA GLU A 48 2.95 2.27 -4.49
C GLU A 48 4.24 3.10 -4.34
N PRO A 49 4.25 4.26 -3.63
CA PRO A 49 5.47 5.05 -3.46
C PRO A 49 6.59 4.28 -2.76
N ARG A 50 6.24 3.38 -1.84
CA ARG A 50 7.20 2.52 -1.14
C ARG A 50 7.77 1.46 -2.07
N ALA A 51 6.91 0.80 -2.85
CA ALA A 51 7.32 -0.19 -3.84
C ALA A 51 8.26 0.44 -4.89
N GLU A 52 7.95 1.66 -5.33
CA GLU A 52 8.80 2.42 -6.24
C GLU A 52 10.18 2.72 -5.64
N PHE A 53 10.23 3.23 -4.41
CA PHE A 53 11.48 3.45 -3.71
C PHE A 53 12.29 2.16 -3.56
N GLU A 54 11.66 1.03 -3.22
CA GLU A 54 12.35 -0.25 -3.07
C GLU A 54 12.96 -0.73 -4.39
N ARG A 55 12.21 -0.62 -5.50
CA ARG A 55 12.73 -0.90 -6.84
C ARG A 55 13.95 -0.03 -7.16
N TRP A 56 13.87 1.27 -6.90
CA TRP A 56 14.98 2.20 -7.11
C TRP A 56 16.19 1.89 -6.20
N ARG A 57 15.96 1.67 -4.90
CA ARG A 57 16.99 1.35 -3.91
C ARG A 57 17.80 0.12 -4.33
N ASP A 58 17.12 -0.90 -4.86
CA ASP A 58 17.73 -2.17 -5.22
C ASP A 58 18.36 -2.16 -6.63
N SER A 59 18.09 -1.12 -7.42
CA SER A 59 18.73 -0.86 -8.72
C SER A 59 20.22 -0.52 -8.59
N ALA A 60 20.92 -0.48 -9.73
CA ALA A 60 22.32 -0.04 -9.79
C ALA A 60 22.46 1.43 -9.35
N ASP A 61 21.52 2.28 -9.72
CA ASP A 61 21.56 3.72 -9.41
C ASP A 61 21.37 3.98 -7.92
N GLY A 62 20.40 3.33 -7.28
CA GLY A 62 20.19 3.44 -5.83
C GLY A 62 21.40 2.94 -5.03
N LYS A 63 21.99 1.82 -5.45
CA LYS A 63 23.23 1.29 -4.85
C LYS A 63 24.41 2.24 -5.04
N ALA A 64 24.55 2.85 -6.21
CA ALA A 64 25.61 3.81 -6.49
C ALA A 64 25.41 5.11 -5.71
N TRP A 65 24.17 5.60 -5.63
CA TRP A 65 23.80 6.75 -4.83
C TRP A 65 24.15 6.53 -3.36
N LYS A 66 23.78 5.38 -2.78
CA LYS A 66 24.07 5.05 -1.38
C LYS A 66 25.57 5.10 -1.08
N LYS A 67 26.40 4.56 -1.97
CA LYS A 67 27.86 4.60 -1.83
C LYS A 67 28.40 6.03 -1.83
N ARG A 68 27.93 6.86 -2.77
CA ARG A 68 28.32 8.28 -2.84
C ARG A 68 27.86 9.06 -1.61
N GLN A 69 26.61 8.85 -1.17
CA GLN A 69 26.07 9.53 -0.01
C GLN A 69 26.77 9.12 1.28
N HIS A 70 27.09 7.82 1.43
CA HIS A 70 27.89 7.33 2.55
C HIS A 70 29.27 8.01 2.62
N GLN A 71 29.92 8.23 1.47
CA GLN A 71 31.18 8.98 1.41
C GLN A 71 31.00 10.46 1.75
N ARG A 72 29.94 11.11 1.24
CA ARG A 72 29.63 12.52 1.53
C ARG A 72 29.30 12.78 3.00
N GLN A 73 28.79 11.77 3.70
CA GLN A 73 28.52 11.82 5.14
C GLN A 73 29.72 11.36 5.98
N ASP A 74 30.94 11.39 5.43
CA ASP A 74 32.17 10.96 6.12
C ASP A 74 32.11 9.54 6.69
N ARG A 75 31.31 8.67 6.06
CA ARG A 75 31.06 7.29 6.49
C ARG A 75 30.38 7.18 7.85
N CYS A 76 29.69 8.23 8.28
CA CYS A 76 28.94 8.29 9.54
C CYS A 76 27.43 8.22 9.31
N CYS A 77 26.72 7.73 10.32
CA CYS A 77 25.26 7.79 10.38
C CYS A 77 24.81 9.24 10.42
N ALA A 78 23.86 9.63 9.55
CA ALA A 78 23.34 10.99 9.52
C ALA A 78 22.67 11.43 10.84
N ILE A 79 22.18 10.48 11.64
CA ILE A 79 21.45 10.74 12.88
C ILE A 79 22.40 10.77 14.09
N CYS A 80 23.07 9.65 14.39
CA CYS A 80 23.91 9.54 15.59
C CYS A 80 25.37 9.96 15.38
N GLN A 81 25.77 10.29 14.15
CA GLN A 81 27.16 10.64 13.77
C GLN A 81 28.21 9.55 14.04
N GLY A 82 27.78 8.34 14.44
CA GLY A 82 28.67 7.19 14.60
C GLY A 82 29.15 6.64 13.27
N SER A 83 30.41 6.21 13.22
CA SER A 83 31.01 5.55 12.04
C SER A 83 30.26 4.27 11.70
N ILE A 84 29.92 4.09 10.41
CA ILE A 84 29.19 2.93 9.91
C ILE A 84 29.79 2.41 8.60
N PRO A 85 29.75 1.10 8.34
CA PRO A 85 30.03 0.56 7.02
C PRO A 85 28.92 0.91 6.02
N CYS A 86 29.27 1.05 4.74
CA CYS A 86 28.27 1.21 3.67
C CYS A 86 27.40 -0.06 3.50
N ARG A 87 27.98 -1.23 3.76
CA ARG A 87 27.25 -2.51 3.80
C ARG A 87 26.55 -2.62 5.16
N GLY A 88 25.25 -2.88 5.16
CA GLY A 88 24.45 -2.95 6.39
C GLY A 88 23.91 -1.61 6.88
N SER A 89 24.30 -0.47 6.30
CA SER A 89 23.57 0.79 6.49
C SER A 89 22.27 0.82 5.68
N HIS A 90 21.40 1.79 5.94
CA HIS A 90 20.12 1.95 5.24
C HIS A 90 20.06 3.30 4.52
N ILE A 91 19.28 3.36 3.42
CA ILE A 91 18.82 4.64 2.89
C ILE A 91 17.54 4.96 3.68
N ASP A 92 17.57 6.08 4.39
CA ASP A 92 16.47 6.60 5.18
C ASP A 92 15.94 7.87 4.54
N HIS A 93 14.62 8.08 4.61
CA HIS A 93 14.02 9.35 4.22
C HIS A 93 13.95 10.26 5.43
N ILE A 94 14.41 11.51 5.28
CA ILE A 94 14.31 12.54 6.32
C ILE A 94 12.82 12.74 6.66
N LYS A 95 12.01 13.00 5.63
CA LYS A 95 10.54 12.98 5.67
C LYS A 95 10.02 11.64 5.15
N SER A 96 9.26 10.91 5.96
CA SER A 96 8.81 9.55 5.66
C SER A 96 7.89 9.48 4.44
N ILE A 97 8.03 8.39 3.66
CA ILE A 97 7.18 8.12 2.50
C ILE A 97 5.68 8.09 2.87
N SER A 98 5.32 7.60 4.07
CA SER A 98 3.92 7.52 4.49
C SER A 98 3.25 8.88 4.67
N GLN A 99 4.03 9.92 4.98
CA GLN A 99 3.51 11.28 5.17
C GLN A 99 3.77 12.17 3.95
N TYR A 100 4.84 11.91 3.20
CA TYR A 100 5.28 12.70 2.04
C TYR A 100 5.62 11.77 0.86
N PRO A 101 4.61 11.09 0.28
CA PRO A 101 4.81 10.12 -0.79
C PRO A 101 5.46 10.73 -2.04
N GLU A 102 5.22 12.02 -2.31
CA GLU A 102 5.81 12.77 -3.41
C GLU A 102 7.34 12.94 -3.32
N LEU A 103 7.92 12.72 -2.13
CA LEU A 103 9.36 12.81 -1.89
C LEU A 103 10.05 11.43 -1.86
N ASN A 104 9.35 10.35 -2.27
CA ASN A 104 9.85 8.98 -2.17
C ASN A 104 11.17 8.74 -2.94
N LEU A 105 11.36 9.42 -4.08
CA LEU A 105 12.54 9.36 -4.93
C LEU A 105 13.36 10.66 -4.93
N ASP A 106 12.98 11.66 -4.13
CA ASP A 106 13.78 12.87 -3.98
C ASP A 106 15.04 12.56 -3.15
N THR A 107 16.18 12.49 -3.84
CA THR A 107 17.46 12.21 -3.19
C THR A 107 17.90 13.28 -2.18
N ASN A 108 17.35 14.50 -2.23
CA ASN A 108 17.61 15.52 -1.21
C ASN A 108 16.86 15.23 0.10
N ASN A 109 15.80 14.42 0.04
CA ASN A 109 15.06 13.92 1.20
C ASN A 109 15.66 12.60 1.73
N MET A 110 16.82 12.17 1.25
CA MET A 110 17.43 10.89 1.63
C MET A 110 18.77 11.05 2.35
N GLN A 111 19.04 10.14 3.27
CA GLN A 111 20.27 10.08 4.05
C GLN A 111 20.68 8.62 4.30
N VAL A 112 21.94 8.39 4.69
CA VAL A 112 22.43 7.05 5.08
C VAL A 112 22.48 6.93 6.61
N THR A 113 21.85 5.89 7.15
CA THR A 113 21.71 5.68 8.60
C THR A 113 22.19 4.29 9.02
N CYS A 114 22.53 4.15 10.30
CA CYS A 114 22.76 2.85 10.92
C CYS A 114 21.42 2.11 11.12
N PRO A 115 21.42 0.77 11.23
CA PRO A 115 20.20 -0.01 11.46
C PRO A 115 19.41 0.45 12.69
N ILE A 116 20.11 0.83 13.76
CA ILE A 116 19.51 1.25 15.04
C ILE A 116 18.73 2.55 14.81
N CYS A 117 19.39 3.61 14.32
CA CYS A 117 18.74 4.90 14.08
C CYS A 117 17.62 4.82 13.04
N ASN A 118 17.81 4.04 11.96
CA ASN A 118 16.77 3.81 10.96
C ASN A 118 15.50 3.22 11.59
N THR A 119 15.66 2.21 12.44
CA THR A 119 14.55 1.53 13.10
C THR A 119 13.90 2.41 14.16
N SER A 120 14.71 3.13 14.95
CA SER A 120 14.21 4.03 15.99
C SER A 120 13.42 5.22 15.44
N LYS A 121 13.78 5.75 14.26
CA LYS A 121 13.05 6.85 13.60
C LYS A 121 11.64 6.42 13.15
N GLY A 122 11.53 5.22 12.57
CA GLY A 122 10.27 4.73 12.01
C GLY A 122 9.64 5.73 11.02
N ASN A 123 8.35 6.01 11.20
CA ASN A 123 7.58 6.96 10.40
C ASN A 123 7.30 8.30 11.13
N GLN A 124 8.08 8.62 12.17
CA GLN A 124 7.80 9.77 13.06
C GLN A 124 8.17 11.15 12.48
N CYS A 125 8.81 11.20 11.31
CA CYS A 125 9.21 12.44 10.63
C CYS A 125 8.82 12.37 9.16
#